data_AF-A0A4Y2KFR6-F1
#
_entry.id   AF-A0A4Y2KFR6-F1
#
_cell.length_a   1.000
_cell.length_b   1.000
_cell.length_c   1.000
_cell.angle_alpha   90.00
_cell.angle_beta   90.00
_cell.angle_gamma   90.00
#
_symmetry.space_group_name_H-M   'P 1'
#
loop_
_entity.id
_entity.type
_entity.pdbx_description
1 polymer ?
#
loop_
_entity_poly.entity_id
_entity_poly.type
_entity_poly.pdbx_seq_one_letter_code
_entity_poly.pdbx_strand_id
1 'polypeptide(L)'
;MFLQGQREPDRPGHLGGVNKKLTDKEETARLRVVKEENRRIKYVSASKSSASYEPLQEDSSSNSSENIDSEDFPTLIESSDPGTSKSVMRKDFINPTLVAALDRCQLSMRDSVFILEATIDILGCNIDGFPLSKSLIQRIRTEKRKERAENIKIDFQNEVPDLVTLHWMANCCLL
;
A
#
# COMPACT_ATOMS: atom_id res chain seq x y z
N MET A 1 -28.49 -36.50 13.08
CA MET A 1 -28.74 -36.83 11.65
C MET A 1 -28.55 -35.64 10.70
N PHE A 2 -28.83 -34.38 11.09
CA PHE A 2 -28.64 -33.21 10.23
C PHE A 2 -27.21 -33.05 9.66
N LEU A 3 -26.17 -33.34 10.47
CA LEU A 3 -24.77 -33.21 10.06
C LEU A 3 -24.31 -34.28 9.05
N GLN A 4 -24.97 -35.46 9.02
CA GLN A 4 -24.66 -36.52 8.07
C GLN A 4 -25.18 -36.15 6.67
N GLY A 5 -26.39 -35.57 6.59
CA GLY A 5 -27.02 -35.12 5.33
C GLY A 5 -26.44 -33.84 4.72
N GLN A 6 -25.40 -33.25 5.34
CA GLN A 6 -24.58 -32.19 4.71
C GLN A 6 -23.46 -32.77 3.84
N ARG A 7 -23.18 -34.07 3.96
CA ARG A 7 -22.07 -34.77 3.29
C ARG A 7 -22.50 -35.53 2.04
N GLU A 8 -23.78 -35.47 1.67
CA GLU A 8 -24.32 -36.13 0.49
C GLU A 8 -23.96 -35.32 -0.78
N PRO A 9 -23.45 -35.97 -1.85
CA PRO A 9 -23.24 -35.33 -3.15
C PRO A 9 -24.58 -34.87 -3.75
N ASP A 10 -24.57 -33.73 -4.46
CA ASP A 10 -25.73 -33.08 -5.11
C ASP A 10 -26.78 -32.37 -4.22
N ARG A 11 -26.31 -31.72 -3.14
CA ARG A 11 -27.17 -30.95 -2.22
C ARG A 11 -27.85 -29.70 -2.86
N PRO A 12 -29.17 -29.50 -2.68
CA PRO A 12 -29.82 -28.20 -2.87
C PRO A 12 -29.33 -27.24 -1.77
N GLY A 13 -28.30 -26.45 -2.07
CA GLY A 13 -27.63 -25.59 -1.08
C GLY A 13 -26.11 -25.48 -1.25
N HIS A 14 -25.52 -26.11 -2.27
CA HIS A 14 -24.17 -25.78 -2.69
C HIS A 14 -24.12 -24.35 -3.24
N LEU A 15 -23.83 -23.38 -2.37
CA LEU A 15 -23.51 -22.01 -2.75
C LEU A 15 -22.04 -21.96 -3.15
N GLY A 16 -21.70 -22.64 -4.26
CA GLY A 16 -20.49 -22.34 -5.01
C GLY A 16 -20.64 -20.92 -5.57
N GLY A 17 -20.26 -19.92 -4.77
CA GLY A 17 -20.34 -18.53 -5.17
C GLY A 17 -19.39 -18.27 -6.34
N VAL A 18 -19.91 -18.32 -7.56
CA VAL A 18 -19.17 -17.85 -8.74
C VAL A 18 -18.92 -16.36 -8.51
N ASN A 19 -17.65 -15.98 -8.29
CA ASN A 19 -17.26 -14.61 -8.06
C ASN A 19 -17.28 -13.85 -9.39
N LYS A 20 -18.49 -13.50 -9.86
CA LYS A 20 -18.72 -12.79 -11.12
C LYS A 20 -17.86 -11.54 -11.25
N LYS A 21 -17.64 -10.81 -10.14
CA LYS A 21 -16.78 -9.62 -10.12
C LYS A 21 -15.30 -9.90 -10.42
N LEU A 22 -14.79 -11.07 -10.01
CA LEU A 22 -13.40 -11.46 -10.32
C LEU A 22 -13.32 -11.92 -11.78
N THR A 23 -14.30 -12.70 -12.23
CA THR A 23 -14.42 -13.13 -13.64
C THR A 23 -14.47 -11.93 -14.60
N ASP A 24 -15.31 -10.93 -14.33
CA ASP A 24 -15.43 -9.72 -15.16
C ASP A 24 -14.12 -8.92 -15.21
N LYS A 25 -13.38 -8.87 -14.08
CA LYS A 25 -12.07 -8.21 -14.00
C LYS A 25 -11.02 -8.95 -14.81
N GLU A 26 -11.01 -10.27 -14.76
CA GLU A 26 -10.09 -11.11 -15.53
C GLU A 26 -10.36 -10.99 -17.02
N GLU A 27 -11.64 -11.04 -17.45
CA GLU A 27 -12.02 -10.83 -18.84
C GLU A 27 -11.66 -9.43 -19.35
N THR A 28 -11.88 -8.39 -18.55
CA THR A 28 -11.46 -7.03 -18.89
C THR A 28 -9.94 -6.93 -19.06
N ALA A 29 -9.17 -7.61 -18.21
CA ALA A 29 -7.71 -7.66 -18.33
C ALA A 29 -7.28 -8.37 -19.63
N ARG A 30 -7.90 -9.51 -19.97
CA ARG A 30 -7.65 -10.23 -21.23
C ARG A 30 -7.96 -9.36 -22.45
N LEU A 31 -9.08 -8.64 -22.44
CA LEU A 31 -9.46 -7.73 -23.53
C LEU A 31 -8.45 -6.58 -23.72
N ARG A 32 -7.88 -6.06 -22.63
CA ARG A 32 -6.83 -5.02 -22.73
C ARG A 32 -5.56 -5.54 -23.37
N VAL A 33 -5.13 -6.76 -23.03
CA VAL A 33 -3.95 -7.40 -23.63
C VAL A 33 -4.16 -7.60 -25.13
N VAL A 34 -5.30 -8.16 -25.54
CA VAL A 34 -5.64 -8.38 -26.96
C VAL A 34 -5.73 -7.06 -27.73
N LYS A 35 -6.30 -6.00 -27.15
CA LYS A 35 -6.38 -4.68 -27.78
C LYS A 35 -4.99 -4.06 -27.97
N GLU A 36 -4.10 -4.21 -27.00
CA GLU A 36 -2.73 -3.73 -27.09
C GLU A 36 -1.93 -4.49 -28.15
N GLU A 37 -2.08 -5.81 -28.22
CA GLU A 37 -1.45 -6.63 -29.25
C GLU A 37 -1.94 -6.25 -30.66
N ASN A 38 -3.25 -6.07 -30.85
CA ASN A 38 -3.81 -5.60 -32.11
C ASN A 38 -3.28 -4.21 -32.50
N ARG A 39 -3.08 -3.31 -31.51
CA ARG A 39 -2.45 -2.00 -31.74
C ARG A 39 -0.99 -2.14 -32.18
N ARG A 40 -0.23 -3.04 -31.56
CA ARG A 40 1.17 -3.34 -31.93
C ARG A 40 1.27 -3.94 -33.32
N ILE A 41 0.42 -4.92 -33.65
CA ILE A 41 0.37 -5.53 -35.00
C ILE A 41 0.03 -4.48 -36.05
N LYS A 42 -0.94 -3.59 -35.79
CA LYS A 42 -1.28 -2.48 -36.69
C LYS A 42 -0.11 -1.53 -36.93
N TYR A 43 0.65 -1.19 -35.89
CA TYR A 43 1.84 -0.35 -36.02
C TYR A 43 2.95 -1.05 -36.82
N VAL A 44 3.27 -2.31 -36.47
CA VAL A 44 4.32 -3.10 -37.13
C VAL A 44 3.98 -3.38 -38.61
N SER A 45 2.71 -3.63 -38.93
CA SER A 45 2.26 -3.81 -40.32
C SER A 45 2.37 -2.53 -41.14
N ALA A 46 2.01 -1.37 -40.56
CA ALA A 46 2.22 -0.07 -41.21
C ALA A 46 3.71 0.24 -41.44
N SER A 47 4.58 -0.09 -40.48
CA SER A 47 6.04 0.10 -40.64
C SER A 47 6.66 -0.83 -41.68
N LYS A 48 6.17 -2.08 -41.81
CA LYS A 48 6.64 -3.00 -42.86
C LYS A 48 6.21 -2.60 -44.27
N SER A 49 5.11 -1.85 -44.41
CA SER A 49 4.66 -1.31 -45.69
C SER A 49 5.49 -0.10 -46.18
N SER A 50 6.37 0.46 -45.34
CA SER A 50 7.15 1.67 -45.63
C SER A 50 8.64 1.41 -45.90
N ALA A 51 9.08 0.16 -45.91
CA ALA A 51 10.50 -0.17 -46.07
C ALA A 51 10.90 -0.32 -47.55
N SER A 52 11.07 0.80 -48.25
CA SER A 52 12.03 0.90 -49.35
C SER A 52 12.56 2.34 -49.48
N TYR A 53 13.70 2.64 -48.86
CA TYR A 53 14.79 3.38 -49.50
C TYR A 53 16.08 3.23 -48.68
N GLU A 54 17.21 3.33 -49.39
CA GLU A 54 18.58 3.06 -48.95
C GLU A 54 19.16 4.05 -47.92
N PRO A 55 20.24 3.67 -47.22
CA PRO A 55 20.96 4.54 -46.30
C PRO A 55 21.95 5.45 -47.04
N LEU A 56 21.86 6.77 -46.79
CA LEU A 56 22.87 7.74 -47.19
C LEU A 56 23.37 8.48 -45.94
N GLN A 57 24.68 8.41 -45.72
CA GLN A 57 25.44 9.16 -44.73
C GLN A 57 25.85 10.54 -45.26
N GLU A 58 26.48 11.31 -44.36
CA GLU A 58 27.29 12.53 -44.53
C GLU A 58 26.50 13.85 -44.33
N ASP A 59 26.84 14.83 -43.49
CA ASP A 59 28.00 15.11 -42.62
C ASP A 59 27.72 16.34 -41.71
N SER A 60 28.65 16.62 -40.78
CA SER A 60 28.99 17.95 -40.17
C SER A 60 28.51 18.30 -38.74
N SER A 61 29.39 17.98 -37.79
CA SER A 61 30.09 18.84 -36.79
C SER A 61 29.51 20.20 -36.32
N SER A 62 29.25 20.26 -35.00
CA SER A 62 29.58 21.29 -33.98
C SER A 62 29.39 22.80 -34.25
N ASN A 63 28.60 23.50 -33.41
CA ASN A 63 29.11 24.17 -32.18
C ASN A 63 28.02 24.88 -31.35
N SER A 64 28.42 25.17 -30.11
CA SER A 64 27.80 25.83 -28.96
C SER A 64 26.97 27.12 -29.17
N SER A 65 26.05 27.37 -28.23
CA SER A 65 25.79 28.70 -27.62
C SER A 65 25.00 28.47 -26.31
N GLU A 66 25.62 28.69 -25.15
CA GLU A 66 25.77 29.95 -24.39
C GLU A 66 24.64 30.20 -23.38
N ASN A 67 25.13 30.61 -22.19
CA ASN A 67 24.48 30.73 -20.90
C ASN A 67 23.38 31.80 -20.82
N ILE A 68 22.48 31.62 -19.85
CA ILE A 68 21.93 32.67 -18.98
C ILE A 68 21.80 31.99 -17.60
N ASP A 69 22.79 32.06 -16.70
CA ASP A 69 23.22 33.18 -15.87
C ASP A 69 22.08 33.91 -15.12
N SER A 70 21.97 33.60 -13.85
CA SER A 70 21.38 34.51 -12.86
C SER A 70 21.94 34.15 -11.48
N GLU A 71 23.18 34.54 -11.25
CA GLU A 71 23.67 34.90 -9.92
C GLU A 71 23.54 36.43 -9.80
N ASP A 72 22.77 36.91 -8.81
CA ASP A 72 23.11 38.14 -8.10
C ASP A 72 22.48 38.10 -6.70
N PHE A 73 23.21 37.49 -5.76
CA PHE A 73 23.24 37.98 -4.39
C PHE A 73 24.38 38.99 -4.32
N PRO A 74 24.34 40.05 -3.46
CA PRO A 74 24.84 39.83 -2.10
C PRO A 74 24.33 40.79 -1.01
N THR A 75 24.73 40.45 0.24
CA THR A 75 25.08 41.39 1.35
C THR A 75 23.94 41.65 2.35
N LEU A 76 24.03 41.44 3.67
CA LEU A 76 25.07 41.01 4.60
C LEU A 76 24.41 40.60 5.94
N ILE A 77 24.75 39.39 6.41
CA ILE A 77 25.14 38.99 7.77
C ILE A 77 24.69 39.87 8.95
N GLU A 78 23.96 39.26 9.92
CA GLU A 78 24.41 39.31 11.31
C GLU A 78 24.06 38.00 12.06
N SER A 79 25.06 37.52 12.80
CA SER A 79 25.23 36.21 13.41
C SER A 79 24.72 36.10 14.86
N SER A 80 24.22 34.92 15.25
CA SER A 80 24.34 34.24 16.58
C SER A 80 23.25 33.13 16.63
N ASP A 81 23.44 31.86 16.99
CA ASP A 81 24.48 31.05 17.64
C ASP A 81 24.34 29.58 17.18
N PRO A 82 25.42 28.77 17.14
CA PRO A 82 25.35 27.32 16.88
C PRO A 82 25.11 26.55 18.19
N GLY A 83 23.89 26.63 18.74
CA GLY A 83 23.53 26.04 20.02
C GLY A 83 22.52 24.89 19.89
N THR A 84 23.02 23.65 19.87
CA THR A 84 22.30 22.38 19.70
C THR A 84 21.73 22.17 18.30
N SER A 85 22.44 21.41 17.48
CA SER A 85 21.76 20.51 16.54
C SER A 85 20.88 19.61 17.40
N LYS A 86 19.62 20.02 17.60
CA LYS A 86 18.54 19.10 17.93
C LYS A 86 18.50 18.14 16.75
N SER A 87 19.34 17.11 16.77
CA SER A 87 18.98 15.86 16.14
C SER A 87 17.70 15.47 16.87
N VAL A 88 16.57 15.88 16.30
CA VAL A 88 15.25 15.41 16.70
C VAL A 88 15.32 13.93 16.38
N MET A 89 15.80 13.19 17.37
CA MET A 89 15.81 11.75 17.40
C MET A 89 14.35 11.40 17.19
N ARG A 90 13.98 11.02 15.95
CA ARG A 90 12.64 10.55 15.62
C ARG A 90 12.42 9.33 16.49
N LYS A 91 11.92 9.55 17.69
CA LYS A 91 11.55 8.47 18.59
C LYS A 91 10.37 7.83 17.89
N ASP A 92 10.53 6.57 17.52
CA ASP A 92 9.42 5.78 17.02
C ASP A 92 8.40 5.66 18.15
N PHE A 93 7.49 6.64 18.23
CA PHE A 93 6.31 6.63 19.11
C PHE A 93 5.44 5.39 18.87
N ILE A 94 5.71 4.71 17.77
CA ILE A 94 5.11 3.47 17.32
C ILE A 94 5.66 2.30 18.13
N ASN A 95 5.15 2.18 19.36
CA ASN A 95 5.33 0.97 20.15
C ASN A 95 4.22 -0.04 19.76
N PRO A 96 4.52 -1.34 19.56
CA PRO A 96 3.50 -2.38 19.39
C PRO A 96 2.39 -2.36 20.47
N THR A 97 2.76 -1.94 21.69
CA THR A 97 1.84 -1.76 22.83
C THR A 97 0.77 -0.71 22.54
N LEU A 98 1.14 0.41 21.90
CA LEU A 98 0.20 1.46 21.52
C LEU A 98 -0.82 0.91 20.53
N VAL A 99 -0.37 0.16 19.53
CA VAL A 99 -1.24 -0.43 18.50
C VAL A 99 -2.23 -1.41 19.12
N ALA A 100 -1.75 -2.27 20.03
CA ALA A 100 -2.59 -3.20 20.75
C ALA A 100 -3.64 -2.50 21.62
N ALA A 101 -3.30 -1.38 22.26
CA ALA A 101 -4.25 -0.57 23.02
C ALA A 101 -5.31 0.05 22.11
N LEU A 102 -4.90 0.63 20.98
CA LEU A 102 -5.81 1.21 19.99
C LEU A 102 -6.82 0.19 19.44
N ASP A 103 -6.36 -1.03 19.13
CA ASP A 103 -7.21 -2.10 18.63
C ASP A 103 -8.15 -2.67 19.71
N ARG A 104 -7.65 -2.84 20.95
CA ARG A 104 -8.50 -3.30 22.08
C ARG A 104 -9.61 -2.31 22.42
N CYS A 105 -9.32 -1.02 22.35
CA CYS A 105 -10.29 0.03 22.57
C CYS A 105 -11.22 0.25 21.35
N GLN A 106 -11.05 -0.52 20.27
CA GLN A 106 -11.84 -0.43 19.03
C GLN A 106 -11.89 1.00 18.47
N LEU A 107 -10.81 1.76 18.64
CA LEU A 107 -10.80 3.17 18.27
C LEU A 107 -10.81 3.32 16.75
N SER A 108 -11.60 4.26 16.24
CA SER A 108 -11.47 4.64 14.84
C SER A 108 -10.14 5.33 14.58
N MET A 109 -9.76 5.43 13.31
CA MET A 109 -8.56 6.18 12.90
C MET A 109 -8.59 7.63 13.37
N ARG A 110 -9.78 8.25 13.40
CA ARG A 110 -9.95 9.66 13.83
C ARG A 110 -9.78 9.78 15.33
N ASP A 111 -10.46 8.93 16.10
CA ASP A 111 -10.41 8.98 17.56
C ASP A 111 -9.00 8.67 18.07
N SER A 112 -8.28 7.79 17.37
CA SER A 112 -6.88 7.50 17.68
C SER A 112 -5.99 8.73 17.54
N VAL A 113 -6.11 9.49 16.44
CA VAL A 113 -5.32 10.72 16.26
C VAL A 113 -5.69 11.74 17.34
N PHE A 114 -6.98 11.95 17.57
CA PHE A 114 -7.48 12.94 18.51
C PHE A 114 -7.02 12.67 19.96
N ILE A 115 -7.12 11.41 20.42
CA ILE A 115 -6.67 11.03 21.77
C ILE A 115 -5.15 11.19 21.90
N LEU A 116 -4.38 10.83 20.86
CA LEU A 116 -2.92 10.93 20.90
C LEU A 116 -2.44 12.38 20.87
N GLU A 117 -3.08 13.23 20.09
CA GLU A 117 -2.84 14.67 20.04
C GLU A 117 -3.10 15.31 21.41
N ALA A 118 -4.28 15.09 21.98
CA ALA A 118 -4.62 15.59 23.31
C ALA A 118 -3.66 15.09 24.40
N THR A 119 -3.19 13.84 24.29
CA THR A 119 -2.21 13.28 25.23
C THR A 119 -0.84 13.96 25.11
N ILE A 120 -0.38 14.23 23.87
CA ILE A 120 0.89 14.92 23.60
C ILE A 120 0.86 16.36 24.12
N ASP A 121 -0.27 17.04 23.92
CA ASP A 121 -0.48 18.41 24.41
C ASP A 121 -0.36 18.49 25.94
N ILE A 122 -1.00 17.55 26.65
CA ILE A 122 -0.92 17.46 28.11
C ILE A 122 0.51 17.13 28.57
N LEU A 123 1.23 16.29 27.81
CA LEU A 123 2.62 15.94 28.09
C LEU A 123 3.61 17.07 27.77
N GLY A 124 3.15 18.21 27.23
CA GLY A 124 4.00 19.34 26.86
C GLY A 124 5.03 19.00 25.78
N CYS A 125 4.76 17.96 24.99
CA CYS A 125 5.66 17.53 23.94
C CYS A 125 5.38 18.29 22.65
N ASN A 126 6.41 18.64 21.89
CA ASN A 126 6.22 19.30 20.60
C ASN A 126 5.50 18.36 19.63
N ILE A 127 4.33 18.77 19.15
CA ILE A 127 3.52 18.01 18.18
C ILE A 127 4.33 17.76 16.90
N ASP A 128 5.16 18.72 16.48
CA ASP A 128 6.06 18.60 15.32
C ASP A 128 7.10 17.47 15.45
N GLY A 129 7.37 17.01 16.67
CA GLY A 129 8.25 15.88 16.94
C GLY A 129 7.62 14.52 16.63
N PHE A 130 6.30 14.46 16.44
CA PHE A 130 5.55 13.24 16.22
C PHE A 130 4.77 13.29 14.91
N PRO A 131 5.09 12.46 13.91
CA PRO A 131 4.33 12.41 12.67
C PRO A 131 3.00 11.66 12.87
N LEU A 132 2.08 12.17 13.69
CA LEU A 132 0.75 11.58 13.94
C LEU A 132 -0.19 11.84 12.76
N SER A 133 -0.01 11.09 11.68
CA SER A 133 -0.94 11.10 10.55
C SER A 133 -1.90 9.90 10.59
N LYS A 134 -3.10 10.09 10.04
CA LYS A 134 -4.06 9.00 9.83
C LYS A 134 -3.44 7.83 9.04
N SER A 135 -2.66 8.15 8.01
CA SER A 135 -1.98 7.15 7.19
C SER A 135 -0.93 6.36 7.98
N LEU A 136 -0.19 7.01 8.89
CA LEU A 136 0.77 6.32 9.74
C LEU A 136 0.06 5.29 10.62
N ILE A 137 -0.97 5.69 11.36
CA ILE A 137 -1.72 4.78 12.24
C ILE A 137 -2.32 3.62 11.40
N GLN A 138 -2.77 3.89 10.18
CA GLN A 138 -3.40 2.88 9.33
C GLN A 138 -2.36 1.84 8.93
N ARG A 139 -1.21 2.30 8.42
CA ARG A 139 -0.10 1.44 8.01
C ARG A 139 0.34 0.53 9.15
N ILE A 140 0.53 1.10 10.33
CA ILE A 140 0.98 0.35 11.51
C ILE A 140 -0.04 -0.70 11.92
N ARG A 141 -1.33 -0.34 11.97
CA ARG A 141 -2.38 -1.30 12.28
C ARG A 141 -2.44 -2.42 11.24
N THR A 142 -2.28 -2.12 9.96
CA THR A 142 -2.24 -3.15 8.92
C THR A 142 -1.02 -4.07 9.05
N GLU A 143 0.15 -3.52 9.35
CA GLU A 143 1.38 -4.30 9.58
C GLU A 143 1.19 -5.24 10.78
N LYS A 144 0.68 -4.73 11.91
CA LYS A 144 0.45 -5.55 13.12
C LYS A 144 -0.65 -6.59 12.96
N ARG A 145 -1.73 -6.29 12.25
CA ARG A 145 -2.76 -7.29 11.91
C ARG A 145 -2.20 -8.40 11.02
N LYS A 146 -1.35 -8.03 10.05
CA LYS A 146 -0.68 -8.99 9.18
C LYS A 146 0.25 -9.91 9.97
N GLU A 147 1.10 -9.34 10.82
CA GLU A 147 1.98 -10.10 11.73
C GLU A 147 1.18 -11.07 12.60
N ARG A 148 0.06 -10.59 13.18
CA ARG A 148 -0.82 -11.44 13.99
C ARG A 148 -1.44 -12.58 13.17
N ALA A 149 -1.88 -12.32 11.94
CA ALA A 149 -2.45 -13.34 11.08
C ALA A 149 -1.40 -14.40 10.67
N GLU A 150 -0.15 -13.98 10.44
CA GLU A 150 0.96 -14.88 10.16
C GLU A 150 1.30 -15.76 11.37
N ASN A 151 1.34 -15.18 12.57
CA ASN A 151 1.56 -15.94 13.81
C ASN A 151 0.45 -16.98 14.03
N ILE A 152 -0.82 -16.58 13.90
CA ILE A 152 -1.96 -17.52 14.01
C ILE A 152 -1.87 -18.64 12.98
N LYS A 153 -1.46 -18.31 11.74
CA LYS A 153 -1.28 -19.31 10.68
C LYS A 153 -0.19 -20.31 11.04
N ILE A 154 0.94 -19.85 11.57
CA ILE A 154 2.05 -20.71 12.00
C ILE A 154 1.61 -21.59 13.17
N ASP A 155 0.97 -21.01 14.19
CA ASP A 155 0.46 -21.75 15.36
C ASP A 155 -0.51 -22.87 14.92
N PHE A 156 -1.43 -22.55 14.01
CA PHE A 156 -2.37 -23.52 13.46
C PHE A 156 -1.69 -24.64 12.66
N GLN A 157 -0.62 -24.34 11.92
CA GLN A 157 0.16 -25.36 11.19
C GLN A 157 0.99 -26.25 12.12
N ASN A 158 1.44 -25.72 13.26
CA ASN A 158 2.19 -26.48 14.25
C ASN A 158 1.29 -27.42 15.06
N GLU A 159 0.04 -27.03 15.30
CA GLU A 159 -0.91 -27.77 16.14
C GLU A 159 -1.96 -28.55 15.35
N VAL A 160 -1.66 -29.01 14.11
CA VAL A 160 -2.63 -29.61 13.15
C VAL A 160 -3.73 -30.42 13.84
N PRO A 161 -4.93 -29.85 14.06
CA PRO A 161 -5.99 -30.58 14.73
C PRO A 161 -6.60 -31.58 13.74
N ASP A 162 -6.74 -32.85 14.14
CA ASP A 162 -7.40 -33.90 13.33
C ASP A 162 -8.84 -33.52 12.93
N LEU A 163 -9.48 -32.59 13.66
CA LEU A 163 -10.80 -32.07 13.39
C LEU A 163 -10.91 -30.59 13.76
N VAL A 164 -11.13 -29.73 12.75
CA VAL A 164 -11.35 -28.29 12.94
C VAL A 164 -12.83 -27.98 12.76
N THR A 165 -13.48 -27.49 13.83
CA THR A 165 -14.86 -26.99 13.75
C THR A 165 -14.83 -25.48 13.54
N LEU A 166 -15.11 -25.04 12.31
CA LEU A 166 -15.23 -23.62 12.00
C LEU A 166 -16.66 -23.15 12.31
N HIS A 167 -16.83 -22.47 13.44
CA HIS A 167 -18.10 -21.83 13.80
C HIS A 167 -18.12 -20.38 13.31
N TRP A 168 -18.78 -20.12 12.19
CA TRP A 168 -19.01 -18.76 11.71
C TRP A 168 -20.27 -18.20 12.40
N MET A 169 -20.09 -17.33 13.38
CA MET A 169 -21.17 -16.43 13.80
C MET A 169 -21.34 -15.39 12.69
N ALA A 170 -22.57 -15.13 12.26
CA ALA A 170 -22.93 -14.16 11.22
C ALA A 170 -22.70 -12.69 11.62
N ASN A 171 -21.69 -12.39 12.45
CA ASN A 171 -21.20 -11.06 12.74
C ASN A 171 -19.79 -10.92 12.15
N CYS A 172 -19.69 -10.95 10.82
CA CYS A 172 -18.51 -10.50 10.11
C CYS A 172 -18.45 -8.96 10.13
N CYS A 173 -18.19 -8.40 11.31
CA CYS A 173 -17.65 -7.06 11.46
C CYS A 173 -16.52 -7.14 12.50
N LEU A 174 -15.31 -6.78 12.06
CA LEU A 174 -14.07 -6.58 12.84
C LEU A 174 -13.16 -7.81 13.04
N LEU A 175 -12.25 -8.00 12.07
CA LEU A 175 -10.83 -8.28 12.35
C LEU A 175 -9.97 -7.28 11.57
#